data_AF-A0A8X7S451-F1
#
_entry.id   AF-A0A8X7S451-F1
#
_cell.length_a   1.000
_cell.length_b   1.000
_cell.length_c   1.000
_cell.angle_alpha   90.00
_cell.angle_beta   90.00
_cell.angle_gamma   90.00
#
_symmetry.space_group_name_H-M   'P 1'
#
loop_
_entity.id
_entity.type
_entity.pdbx_description
1 polymer ?
#
loop_
_entity_poly.entity_id
_entity_poly.type
_entity_poly.pdbx_seq_one_letter_code
_entity_poly.pdbx_strand_id
1 'polypeptide(L)'
;MNSVLLCCGEVTMGIFNSEEESYAPMKGAYYPVVEKASEMIKQKRSPLSKVVLARNSMVITCTIIDPIAWIPQLQHQGNGAYQFCLQPPGPPAFMGNTPGRLFKRN
;
A
#
# COMPACT_ATOMS: atom_id res chain seq x y z
N MET A 1 20.51 -16.51 5.14
CA MET A 1 19.12 -16.42 4.65
C MET A 1 18.64 -15.01 4.95
N ASN A 2 18.44 -14.17 3.94
CA ASN A 2 17.91 -12.82 4.12
C ASN A 2 16.38 -12.92 4.04
N SER A 3 15.69 -12.89 5.18
CA SER A 3 14.24 -12.88 5.24
C SER A 3 13.72 -11.44 5.06
N VAL A 4 12.85 -11.23 4.07
CA VAL A 4 12.09 -9.99 3.90
C VAL A 4 10.66 -10.28 4.33
N LEU A 5 10.25 -9.73 5.48
CA LEU A 5 8.85 -9.76 5.90
C LEU A 5 8.14 -8.61 5.18
N LEU A 6 7.20 -8.95 4.31
CA LEU A 6 6.37 -8.00 3.58
C LEU A 6 4.96 -8.03 4.19
N CYS A 7 4.62 -7.04 5.03
CA CYS A 7 3.23 -6.81 5.41
C CYS A 7 2.61 -5.86 4.39
N CYS A 8 1.84 -6.39 3.44
CA CYS A 8 1.09 -5.61 2.46
C CYS A 8 -0.25 -5.20 3.07
N GLY A 9 -0.44 -3.91 3.32
CA GLY A 9 -1.76 -3.30 3.49
C GLY A 9 -2.14 -2.60 2.19
N GLU A 10 -3.40 -2.70 1.77
CA GLU A 10 -3.91 -2.03 0.58
C GLU A 10 -3.64 -0.52 0.64
N VAL A 11 -3.17 0.04 -0.47
CA VAL A 11 -2.94 1.49 -0.65
C VAL A 11 -3.93 1.99 -1.69
N THR A 12 -5.04 2.55 -1.22
CA THR A 12 -5.95 3.32 -2.07
C THR A 12 -5.61 4.80 -1.89
N MET A 13 -4.78 5.33 -2.80
CA MET A 13 -4.56 6.78 -2.90
C MET A 13 -5.62 7.37 -3.83
N GLY A 14 -6.68 7.92 -3.25
CA GLY A 14 -7.65 8.77 -3.92
C GLY A 14 -7.89 10.00 -3.06
N ILE A 15 -8.11 11.17 -3.67
CA ILE A 15 -8.60 12.35 -2.95
C ILE A 15 -10.09 12.11 -2.73
N PHE A 16 -10.49 11.94 -1.48
CA PHE A 16 -11.88 11.76 -1.09
C PHE A 16 -12.32 12.96 -0.25
N ASN A 17 -13.53 13.45 -0.50
CA ASN A 17 -14.25 14.23 0.51
C ASN A 17 -14.80 13.20 1.51
N SER A 18 -13.99 12.80 2.48
CA SER A 18 -14.33 11.73 3.43
C SER A 18 -14.97 12.28 4.70
N GLU A 19 -16.00 11.59 5.21
CA GLU A 19 -16.59 11.90 6.52
C GLU A 19 -15.84 11.20 7.67
N GLU A 20 -15.08 10.12 7.39
CA GLU A 20 -14.26 9.41 8.38
C GLU A 20 -13.03 8.75 7.73
N GLU A 21 -11.85 8.98 8.32
CA GLU A 21 -10.58 8.32 7.94
C GLU A 21 -10.06 7.49 9.12
N SER A 22 -9.75 6.22 8.88
CA SER A 22 -9.09 5.36 9.87
C SER A 22 -7.73 4.88 9.37
N TYR A 23 -6.79 4.68 10.28
CA TYR A 23 -5.41 4.33 9.96
C TYR A 23 -4.95 3.12 10.77
N ALA A 24 -4.33 2.14 10.10
CA ALA A 24 -3.73 0.97 10.73
C ALA A 24 -2.25 0.81 10.30
N PRO A 25 -1.28 0.94 11.22
CA PRO A 25 -1.43 1.45 12.59
C PRO A 25 -1.78 2.95 12.62
N MET A 26 -2.43 3.38 13.72
CA MET A 26 -2.65 4.80 14.01
C MET A 26 -1.31 5.56 14.07
N LYS A 27 -1.33 6.87 13.82
CA LYS A 27 -0.10 7.70 13.73
C LYS A 27 0.85 7.52 14.91
N GLY A 28 0.33 7.39 16.13
CA GLY A 28 1.13 7.17 17.35
C GLY A 28 1.72 5.75 17.49
N ALA A 29 1.16 4.76 16.80
CA ALA A 29 1.60 3.37 16.86
C ALA A 29 2.57 2.99 15.73
N TYR A 30 2.73 3.82 14.69
CA TYR A 30 3.67 3.53 13.60
C TYR A 30 5.14 3.69 14.02
N TYR A 31 5.51 4.81 14.65
CA TYR A 31 6.90 5.07 15.06
C TYR A 31 7.47 4.02 16.01
N PRO A 32 6.75 3.57 17.07
CA PRO A 32 7.24 2.50 17.93
C PRO A 32 7.53 1.18 17.17
N VAL A 33 6.74 0.87 16.13
CA VAL A 33 6.99 -0.32 15.29
C VAL A 33 8.25 -0.14 14.45
N VAL A 34 8.49 1.05 13.92
CA VAL A 34 9.74 1.37 13.18
C VAL A 34 10.96 1.28 14.10
N GLU A 35 10.88 1.84 15.31
CA GLU A 35 11.96 1.78 16.31
C GLU A 35 12.28 0.34 16.70
N LYS A 36 11.25 -0.44 17.07
CA LYS A 36 11.41 -1.86 17.40
C LYS A 36 12.04 -2.65 16.26
N ALA A 37 11.60 -2.42 15.03
CA ALA A 37 12.15 -3.11 13.87
C ALA A 37 13.63 -2.72 13.61
N SER A 38 13.98 -1.45 13.83
CA SER A 38 15.35 -0.95 13.76
C SER A 38 16.26 -1.57 14.82
N GLU A 39 15.78 -1.68 16.07
CA GLU A 39 16.48 -2.36 17.15
C GLU A 39 16.73 -3.83 16.84
N MET A 40 15.72 -4.54 16.33
CA MET A 40 15.84 -5.94 15.93
C MET A 40 16.90 -6.16 14.85
N ILE A 41 17.02 -5.26 13.87
CA ILE A 41 18.05 -5.34 12.83
C ILE A 41 19.46 -5.10 13.41
N LYS A 42 19.60 -4.20 14.39
CA LYS A 42 20.89 -3.86 15.01
C LYS A 42 21.47 -4.92 15.96
N GLN A 43 20.69 -5.93 16.35
CA GLN A 43 21.17 -6.98 17.23
C GLN A 43 22.35 -7.74 16.61
N LYS A 44 23.41 -7.99 17.39
CA LYS A 44 24.70 -8.57 16.93
C LYS A 44 24.57 -9.89 16.16
N ARG A 45 23.49 -10.64 16.37
CA ARG A 45 23.19 -11.92 15.69
C ARG A 45 21.84 -11.89 14.98
N SER A 46 21.37 -10.72 14.57
CA SER A 46 20.10 -10.60 13.88
C SER A 46 20.16 -11.31 12.53
N PRO A 47 19.19 -12.19 12.20
CA PRO A 47 19.05 -12.72 10.85
C PRO A 47 18.42 -11.69 9.88
N LEU A 48 17.91 -10.57 10.40
CA LEU A 48 17.25 -9.52 9.61
C LEU A 48 18.24 -8.43 9.24
N SER A 49 18.42 -8.19 7.93
CA SER A 49 19.24 -7.09 7.41
C SER A 49 18.42 -5.88 6.96
N LYS A 50 17.14 -6.09 6.61
CA LYS A 50 16.19 -5.04 6.20
C LYS A 50 14.76 -5.52 6.41
N VAL A 51 13.87 -4.57 6.70
CA VAL A 51 12.42 -4.76 6.76
C VAL A 51 11.72 -3.61 6.03
N VAL A 52 10.58 -3.92 5.39
CA VAL A 52 9.70 -2.91 4.80
C VAL A 52 8.40 -2.93 5.58
N LEU A 53 8.08 -1.80 6.21
CA LEU A 53 6.84 -1.63 6.97
C LEU A 53 5.86 -0.83 6.11
N ALA A 54 4.60 -1.26 6.10
CA ALA A 54 3.52 -0.55 5.43
C ALA A 54 2.50 -0.02 6.46
N ARG A 55 1.70 0.95 6.03
CA ARG A 55 0.56 1.47 6.76
C ARG A 55 -0.64 1.46 5.81
N ASN A 56 -1.80 1.08 6.34
CA ASN A 56 -3.06 1.12 5.63
C ASN A 56 -3.87 2.34 6.10
N SER A 57 -4.55 2.97 5.14
CA SER A 57 -5.55 3.99 5.37
C SER A 57 -6.86 3.48 4.78
N MET A 58 -7.92 3.55 5.59
CA MET A 58 -9.28 3.23 5.16
C MET A 58 -10.08 4.52 5.07
N VAL A 59 -10.73 4.71 3.93
CA VAL A 59 -11.62 5.82 3.66
C VAL A 59 -13.02 5.29 3.41
N ILE A 60 -14.00 5.80 4.15
CA ILE A 60 -15.41 5.44 3.98
C ILE A 60 -16.13 6.55 3.22
N THR A 61 -16.87 6.20 2.17
CA THR A 61 -17.57 7.14 1.29
C THR A 61 -19.05 6.80 1.22
N CYS A 62 -19.90 7.83 1.15
CA CYS A 62 -21.35 7.67 0.93
C CYS A 62 -21.70 7.35 -0.54
N THR A 63 -20.71 7.41 -1.43
CA THR A 63 -20.85 7.10 -2.86
C THR A 63 -20.18 5.77 -3.20
N ILE A 64 -20.80 5.04 -4.13
CA ILE A 64 -20.19 3.83 -4.72
C ILE A 64 -19.11 4.29 -5.71
N ILE A 65 -17.90 3.78 -5.53
CA ILE A 65 -16.78 4.05 -6.42
C ILE A 65 -16.79 3.01 -7.54
N ASP A 66 -16.88 3.47 -8.79
CA ASP A 66 -16.61 2.63 -9.96
C ASP A 66 -15.08 2.55 -10.16
N PRO A 67 -14.47 1.37 -9.94
CA PRO A 67 -13.03 1.21 -10.03
C PRO A 67 -12.47 1.38 -11.45
N ILE A 68 -13.28 1.13 -12.49
CA ILE A 68 -12.86 1.28 -13.89
C ILE A 68 -12.89 2.75 -14.29
N ALA A 69 -13.96 3.47 -13.92
CA ALA A 69 -14.07 4.90 -14.15
C ALA A 69 -12.94 5.71 -13.46
N TRP A 70 -12.32 5.13 -12.43
CA TRP A 70 -11.23 5.76 -11.68
C TRP A 70 -9.84 5.61 -12.30
N ILE A 71 -9.60 4.64 -13.18
CA ILE A 71 -8.25 4.44 -13.77
C ILE A 71 -7.70 5.69 -14.48
N PRO A 72 -8.48 6.43 -15.30
CA PRO A 72 -7.97 7.64 -15.95
C PRO A 72 -7.52 8.73 -14.97
N GLN A 73 -8.14 8.80 -13.78
CA GLN A 73 -7.74 9.75 -12.73
C GLN A 73 -6.32 9.43 -12.23
N LEU A 74 -5.98 8.14 -12.12
CA LEU A 74 -4.64 7.70 -11.68
C LEU A 74 -3.54 8.03 -12.71
N GLN A 75 -3.85 7.99 -14.01
CA GLN A 75 -2.88 8.28 -15.06
C GLN A 75 -2.33 9.71 -14.96
N HIS A 76 -3.19 10.67 -14.60
CA HIS A 76 -2.79 12.07 -14.43
C HIS A 76 -1.82 12.28 -13.24
N GLN A 77 -1.82 11.36 -12.27
CA GLN A 77 -1.01 11.48 -11.06
C GLN A 77 0.40 10.85 -11.20
N GLY A 78 0.68 10.08 -12.24
CA GLY A 78 1.94 9.35 -12.37
C GLY A 78 2.36 9.11 -13.82
N ASN A 79 3.20 10.00 -14.35
CA ASN A 79 3.75 9.87 -15.70
C ASN A 79 4.61 8.59 -15.82
N GLY A 80 4.28 7.71 -16.77
CA GLY A 80 5.01 6.46 -17.03
C GLY A 80 4.77 5.32 -16.03
N ALA A 81 3.77 5.43 -15.15
CA ALA A 81 3.39 4.35 -14.24
C ALA A 81 2.52 3.29 -14.93
N TYR A 82 2.53 2.07 -14.38
CA TYR A 82 1.65 0.97 -14.77
C TYR A 82 0.35 1.05 -13.98
N GLN A 83 -0.78 1.19 -14.69
CA GLN A 83 -2.10 1.09 -14.09
C GLN A 83 -2.59 -0.36 -14.13
N PHE A 84 -3.28 -0.79 -13.09
CA PHE A 84 -3.96 -2.07 -13.07
C PHE A 84 -5.27 -1.98 -12.29
N CYS A 85 -6.23 -2.83 -12.66
CA CYS A 85 -7.45 -3.09 -11.90
C CYS A 85 -7.78 -4.58 -12.04
N LEU A 86 -7.92 -5.24 -10.90
CA LEU A 86 -8.29 -6.65 -10.77
C LEU A 86 -9.66 -6.69 -10.09
N GLN A 87 -10.70 -7.04 -10.84
CA GLN A 87 -12.06 -7.11 -10.32
C GLN A 87 -12.61 -8.53 -10.51
N PRO A 88 -12.40 -9.43 -9.53
CA PRO A 88 -13.01 -10.76 -9.58
C PRO A 88 -14.55 -10.66 -9.46
N PRO A 89 -15.32 -11.64 -9.96
CA PRO A 89 -16.77 -11.63 -9.83
C PRO A 89 -17.18 -11.73 -8.36
N GLY A 90 -17.84 -10.70 -7.82
CA GLY A 90 -18.35 -10.65 -6.44
C GLY A 90 -17.55 -9.74 -5.50
N PRO A 91 -16.25 -9.97 -5.26
CA PRO A 91 -15.45 -9.13 -4.37
C PRO A 91 -15.19 -7.70 -4.89
N PRO A 92 -14.73 -6.79 -4.01
CA PRO A 92 -14.25 -5.46 -4.41
C PRO A 92 -13.08 -5.54 -5.40
N ALA A 93 -12.92 -4.49 -6.21
CA ALA A 93 -11.78 -4.38 -7.11
C ALA A 93 -10.51 -3.99 -6.35
N PHE A 94 -9.37 -4.55 -6.78
CA PHE A 94 -8.04 -4.14 -6.37
C PHE A 94 -7.37 -3.38 -7.52
N MET A 95 -7.05 -2.11 -7.28
CA MET A 95 -6.53 -1.21 -8.31
C MET A 95 -5.29 -0.46 -7.82
N GLY A 96 -4.46 -0.01 -8.76
CA GLY A 96 -3.27 0.74 -8.40
C GLY A 96 -2.55 1.36 -9.59
N ASN A 97 -1.64 2.26 -9.26
CA ASN A 97 -0.76 2.96 -10.18
C ASN A 97 0.67 2.83 -9.67
N THR A 98 1.47 1.95 -10.26
CA THR A 98 2.82 1.63 -9.77
C THR A 98 3.89 2.11 -10.75
N PRO A 99 4.92 2.84 -10.31
CA PRO A 99 6.10 3.11 -11.14
C PRO A 99 7.02 1.89 -11.25
N GLY A 100 6.88 0.92 -10.35
CA GLY A 100 7.75 -0.24 -10.25
C GLY A 100 7.34 -1.36 -11.20
N ARG A 101 8.30 -1.84 -12.01
CA ARG A 101 8.16 -3.08 -12.78
C ARG A 101 8.89 -4.20 -12.04
N LEU A 102 8.17 -5.29 -11.75
CA LEU A 102 8.78 -6.46 -11.08
C LEU A 102 9.69 -7.26 -12.01
N PHE A 103 9.22 -7.57 -13.23
CA PHE A 103 9.97 -8.29 -14.25
C PHE A 103 9.34 -8.05 -15.64
N LYS A 104 10.10 -8.23 -16.73
CA LYS A 104 9.59 -8.30 -18.10
C LYS A 104 10.38 -9.37 -18.85
N ARG A 105 9.67 -10.34 -19.43
CA ARG A 105 10.27 -11.28 -20.41
C ARG A 105 10.12 -10.68 -21.80
N ASN A 106 11.18 -10.75 -22.60
CA ASN A 106 11.12 -10.44 -24.03
C ASN A 106 10.55 -11.62 -24.81
#